data_AF-A0A556THC0-F1
#
_entry.id   AF-A0A556THC0-F1
#
_cell.length_a   1.000
_cell.length_b   1.000
_cell.length_c   1.000
_cell.angle_alpha   90.00
_cell.angle_beta   90.00
_cell.angle_gamma   90.00
#
_symmetry.space_group_name_H-M   'P 1'
#
loop_
_entity.id
_entity.type
_entity.pdbx_description
1 polymer ?
#
loop_
_entity_poly.entity_id
_entity_poly.type
_entity_poly.pdbx_seq_one_letter_code
_entity_poly.pdbx_strand_id
1 'polypeptide(L)'
;MRDVSIAKSEFVQGEKAVTKLQDFQEDQELFRYCTLPQIIKYVECFTGPNIMAMHTMLINKPPDTGKKTSRHPMHQDLHYFPFRPADRIVCAWTAMENVNRQNGCLVVLPGTHKGTLKEHVYPDWEGGVNKMYHGIRDYDPNHPRVHLEMEKGDTVFFHPLLIHGSGMNQTPGFRKFSVLAAVESAAVKDGKEKDNERQESSKKVFMPATDASNFFKRRGRRSPKSYTEYVAEHKMQLAASERRREYYEEQRDEYENHLEENRNEQYERNRENAEQWREYHYDGLYPQYPHHRPY
;
A
#
# COMPACT_ATOMS: atom_id res chain seq x y z
N MET A 1 -2.88 -8.45 -2.71
CA MET A 1 -2.89 -8.37 -1.23
C MET A 1 -4.23 -7.77 -0.82
N ARG A 2 -4.95 -8.35 0.16
CA ARG A 2 -6.30 -7.89 0.53
C ARG A 2 -6.20 -6.58 1.32
N ASP A 3 -7.02 -5.61 0.95
CA ASP A 3 -7.17 -4.34 1.68
C ASP A 3 -7.94 -4.59 2.97
N VAL A 4 -7.42 -4.15 4.11
CA VAL A 4 -8.02 -4.31 5.44
C VAL A 4 -9.42 -3.68 5.50
N SER A 5 -9.65 -2.62 4.71
CA SER A 5 -10.98 -2.00 4.60
C SER A 5 -12.01 -2.87 3.89
N ILE A 6 -11.57 -3.88 3.12
CA ILE A 6 -12.44 -4.80 2.36
C ILE A 6 -12.38 -6.24 2.90
N ALA A 7 -11.37 -6.58 3.71
CA ALA A 7 -11.12 -7.95 4.15
C ALA A 7 -12.31 -8.62 4.87
N LYS A 8 -13.25 -7.83 5.40
CA LYS A 8 -14.48 -8.29 6.06
C LYS A 8 -15.77 -7.80 5.40
N SER A 9 -15.71 -7.18 4.22
CA SER A 9 -16.88 -6.66 3.51
C SER A 9 -16.98 -7.26 2.11
N GLU A 10 -17.96 -8.14 1.93
CA GLU A 10 -18.46 -8.48 0.61
C GLU A 10 -19.39 -7.33 0.18
N PHE A 11 -18.97 -6.53 -0.80
CA PHE A 11 -19.82 -5.47 -1.35
C PHE A 11 -21.04 -6.06 -2.08
N VAL A 12 -20.83 -7.26 -2.65
CA VAL A 12 -21.82 -8.20 -3.15
C VAL A 12 -21.34 -9.58 -2.71
N GLN A 13 -22.25 -10.44 -2.24
CA GLN A 13 -21.90 -11.75 -1.70
C GLN A 13 -21.12 -12.57 -2.73
N GLY A 14 -19.92 -13.03 -2.37
CA GLY A 14 -19.01 -13.76 -3.28
C GLY A 14 -18.18 -12.92 -4.27
N GLU A 15 -18.31 -11.58 -4.30
CA GLU A 15 -17.52 -10.71 -5.17
C GLU A 15 -16.42 -9.94 -4.41
N LYS A 16 -15.26 -9.78 -5.07
CA LYS A 16 -14.12 -9.02 -4.54
C LYS A 16 -14.02 -7.67 -5.25
N ALA A 17 -13.88 -6.60 -4.46
CA ALA A 17 -13.62 -5.27 -4.99
C ALA A 17 -12.12 -4.97 -5.09
N VAL A 18 -11.72 -4.27 -6.15
CA VAL A 18 -10.34 -3.81 -6.38
C VAL A 18 -10.16 -2.41 -5.78
N THR A 19 -9.26 -2.25 -4.80
CA THR A 19 -8.99 -0.93 -4.17
C THR A 19 -7.78 -0.22 -4.72
N LYS A 20 -6.89 -0.95 -5.37
CA LYS A 20 -5.64 -0.40 -5.90
C LYS A 20 -5.14 -1.28 -7.03
N LEU A 21 -4.73 -0.64 -8.11
CA LEU A 21 -3.88 -1.21 -9.15
C LEU A 21 -2.53 -0.51 -9.07
N GLN A 22 -1.45 -1.27 -9.18
CA GLN A 22 -0.08 -0.76 -9.25
C GLN A 22 0.59 -1.36 -10.48
N ASP A 23 1.66 -0.73 -10.94
CA ASP A 23 2.49 -1.21 -12.05
C ASP A 23 1.68 -1.45 -13.33
N PHE A 24 0.88 -0.45 -13.71
CA PHE A 24 0.03 -0.48 -14.91
C PHE A 24 0.77 -0.05 -16.19
N GLN A 25 2.11 0.00 -16.19
CA GLN A 25 2.89 0.51 -17.34
C GLN A 25 2.69 -0.27 -18.65
N GLU A 26 2.23 -1.53 -18.55
CA GLU A 26 1.92 -2.37 -19.71
C GLU A 26 0.46 -2.19 -20.21
N ASP A 27 -0.40 -1.50 -19.45
CA ASP A 27 -1.76 -1.19 -19.87
C ASP A 27 -1.75 0.08 -20.74
N GLN A 28 -2.16 -0.07 -22.00
CA GLN A 28 -2.07 1.01 -22.98
C GLN A 28 -2.88 2.27 -22.57
N GLU A 29 -4.08 2.11 -22.03
CA GLU A 29 -4.95 3.23 -21.71
C GLU A 29 -4.56 3.91 -20.40
N LEU A 30 -4.18 3.12 -19.38
CA LEU A 30 -3.67 3.69 -18.13
C LEU A 30 -2.30 4.36 -18.32
N PHE A 31 -1.42 3.77 -19.14
CA PHE A 31 -0.11 4.35 -19.41
C PHE A 31 -0.18 5.63 -20.25
N ARG A 32 -1.27 5.87 -21.02
CA ARG A 32 -1.48 7.16 -21.70
C ARG A 32 -1.48 8.36 -20.75
N TYR A 33 -1.84 8.18 -19.48
CA TYR A 33 -1.70 9.23 -18.47
C TYR A 33 -0.23 9.65 -18.28
N CYS A 34 0.69 8.69 -18.30
CA CYS A 34 2.13 8.91 -18.13
C CYS A 34 2.75 9.65 -19.33
N THR A 35 2.13 9.53 -20.50
CA THR A 35 2.57 10.17 -21.75
C THR A 35 1.75 11.40 -22.13
N LEU A 36 0.83 11.83 -21.28
CA LEU A 36 -0.07 12.95 -21.55
C LEU A 36 0.73 14.28 -21.59
N PRO A 37 0.74 15.04 -22.69
CA PRO A 37 1.56 16.25 -22.83
C PRO A 37 1.29 17.30 -21.74
N GLN A 38 0.03 17.40 -21.31
CA GLN A 38 -0.42 18.31 -20.25
C GLN A 38 0.25 17.97 -18.91
N ILE A 39 0.47 16.68 -18.61
CA ILE A 39 1.15 16.23 -17.38
C ILE A 39 2.66 16.40 -17.54
N ILE A 40 3.22 15.93 -18.66
CA ILE A 40 4.67 16.00 -18.95
C ILE A 40 5.19 17.43 -18.83
N LYS A 41 4.44 18.41 -19.37
CA LYS A 41 4.79 19.83 -19.31
C LYS A 41 5.11 20.31 -17.89
N TYR A 42 4.33 19.89 -16.89
CA TYR A 42 4.56 20.30 -15.50
C TYR A 42 5.59 19.39 -14.81
N VAL A 43 5.63 18.09 -15.12
CA VAL A 43 6.65 17.17 -14.59
C VAL A 43 8.06 17.64 -14.94
N GLU A 44 8.27 18.07 -16.20
CA GLU A 44 9.55 18.56 -16.70
C GLU A 44 10.12 19.71 -15.85
N CYS A 45 9.27 20.57 -15.28
CA CYS A 45 9.69 21.67 -14.41
C CYS A 45 10.44 21.20 -13.15
N PHE A 46 10.19 19.97 -12.68
CA PHE A 46 10.83 19.40 -11.50
C PHE A 46 11.97 18.45 -11.88
N THR A 47 11.73 17.58 -12.87
CA THR A 47 12.62 16.49 -13.23
C THR A 47 13.73 16.94 -14.17
N GLY A 48 13.47 17.95 -15.01
CA GLY A 48 14.20 18.22 -16.24
C GLY A 48 13.68 17.38 -17.42
N PRO A 49 14.29 17.51 -18.61
CA PRO A 49 13.75 17.01 -19.87
C PRO A 49 13.77 15.49 -20.03
N ASN A 50 14.56 14.78 -19.23
CA ASN A 50 14.66 13.32 -19.27
C ASN A 50 13.69 12.71 -18.24
N ILE A 51 12.58 12.13 -18.72
CA ILE A 51 11.43 11.69 -17.90
C ILE A 51 11.18 10.19 -18.13
N MET A 52 11.01 9.42 -17.05
CA MET A 52 10.69 7.98 -16.98
C MET A 52 9.63 7.69 -15.89
N ALA A 53 8.46 7.18 -16.24
CA ALA A 53 7.48 6.79 -15.21
C ALA A 53 8.05 5.69 -14.29
N MET A 54 8.24 5.98 -13.00
CA MET A 54 8.91 5.06 -12.06
C MET A 54 7.92 4.18 -11.29
N HIS A 55 6.79 4.75 -10.90
CA HIS A 55 5.76 4.02 -10.17
C HIS A 55 4.38 4.54 -10.56
N THR A 56 3.48 3.63 -10.88
CA THR A 56 2.13 3.93 -11.36
C THR A 56 1.11 3.31 -10.44
N MET A 57 0.12 4.09 -9.97
CA MET A 57 -0.96 3.57 -9.14
C MET A 57 -2.31 4.14 -9.57
N LEU A 58 -3.33 3.29 -9.65
CA LEU A 58 -4.72 3.71 -9.68
C LEU A 58 -5.33 3.31 -8.36
N ILE A 59 -5.90 4.26 -7.64
CA ILE A 59 -6.41 4.02 -6.30
C ILE A 59 -7.94 4.20 -6.31
N ASN A 60 -8.62 3.14 -5.92
CA ASN A 60 -10.06 3.03 -5.82
C ASN A 60 -10.44 2.90 -4.34
N LYS A 61 -10.49 4.04 -3.65
CA LYS A 61 -10.65 4.11 -2.19
C LYS A 61 -12.05 3.64 -1.79
N PRO A 62 -12.18 2.57 -0.99
CA PRO A 62 -13.47 2.04 -0.61
C PRO A 62 -14.18 2.92 0.43
N PRO A 63 -15.50 2.77 0.56
CA PRO A 63 -16.25 3.27 1.71
C PRO A 63 -15.66 2.77 3.04
N ASP A 64 -15.71 3.61 4.06
CA ASP A 64 -15.28 3.30 5.41
C ASP A 64 -16.49 3.11 6.31
N THR A 65 -16.73 1.89 6.79
CA THR A 65 -17.85 1.54 7.67
C THR A 65 -17.65 2.00 9.12
N GLY A 66 -16.81 3.02 9.34
CA GLY A 66 -16.51 3.59 10.65
C GLY A 66 -15.30 2.97 11.37
N LYS A 67 -14.61 2.01 10.74
CA LYS A 67 -13.43 1.34 11.30
C LYS A 67 -12.12 2.10 11.05
N LYS A 68 -12.18 3.24 10.35
CA LYS A 68 -11.02 4.08 10.00
C LYS A 68 -9.96 3.33 9.19
N THR A 69 -10.36 2.29 8.47
CA THR A 69 -9.47 1.39 7.73
C THR A 69 -9.09 1.93 6.35
N SER A 70 -9.87 2.87 5.81
CA SER A 70 -9.61 3.46 4.49
C SER A 70 -8.65 4.66 4.50
N ARG A 71 -8.24 5.13 5.69
CA ARG A 71 -7.32 6.28 5.83
C ARG A 71 -5.89 5.86 5.52
N HIS A 72 -5.15 6.69 4.80
CA HIS A 72 -3.71 6.49 4.61
C HIS A 72 -2.97 7.31 5.68
N PRO A 73 -2.15 6.69 6.56
CA PRO A 73 -1.33 7.44 7.51
C PRO A 73 -0.47 8.51 6.84
N MET A 74 -0.11 9.51 7.65
CA MET A 74 0.81 10.56 7.23
C MET A 74 2.18 9.92 6.95
N HIS A 75 2.69 10.09 5.74
CA HIS A 75 3.91 9.46 5.24
C HIS A 75 4.65 10.36 4.24
N GLN A 76 5.85 9.92 3.84
CA GLN A 76 6.65 10.46 2.75
C GLN A 76 6.87 9.36 1.71
N ASP A 77 6.55 9.63 0.45
CA ASP A 77 6.72 8.67 -0.65
C ASP A 77 8.18 8.21 -0.78
N LEU A 78 9.15 9.09 -0.48
CA LEU A 78 10.57 8.78 -0.57
C LEU A 78 11.00 7.61 0.32
N HIS A 79 10.20 7.24 1.33
CA HIS A 79 10.43 6.03 2.13
C HIS A 79 10.46 4.76 1.26
N TYR A 80 9.64 4.69 0.21
CA TYR A 80 9.52 3.54 -0.67
C TYR A 80 10.46 3.59 -1.88
N PHE A 81 11.08 4.75 -2.16
CA PHE A 81 11.91 4.95 -3.34
C PHE A 81 13.40 4.83 -3.02
N PRO A 82 14.12 3.85 -3.60
CA PRO A 82 15.56 3.64 -3.36
C PRO A 82 16.45 4.49 -4.27
N PHE A 83 15.93 5.57 -4.88
CA PHE A 83 16.66 6.43 -5.81
C PHE A 83 16.61 7.91 -5.38
N ARG A 84 17.58 8.69 -5.84
CA ARG A 84 17.88 10.06 -5.40
C ARG A 84 18.45 10.85 -6.59
N PRO A 85 18.46 12.20 -6.57
CA PRO A 85 18.03 13.11 -5.49
C PRO A 85 16.51 13.29 -5.42
N ALA A 86 15.99 13.60 -4.22
CA ALA A 86 14.55 13.77 -3.98
C ALA A 86 13.95 14.94 -4.78
N ASP A 87 14.70 16.03 -4.94
CA ASP A 87 14.30 17.23 -5.67
C ASP A 87 14.09 16.98 -7.17
N ARG A 88 14.57 15.83 -7.68
CA ARG A 88 14.36 15.36 -9.05
C ARG A 88 13.35 14.22 -9.06
N ILE A 89 12.33 14.27 -8.21
CA ILE A 89 11.22 13.31 -8.17
C ILE A 89 9.96 14.13 -7.88
N VAL A 90 8.90 13.86 -8.63
CA VAL A 90 7.60 14.51 -8.41
C VAL A 90 6.47 13.49 -8.52
N CYS A 91 5.52 13.58 -7.58
CA CYS A 91 4.26 12.86 -7.69
C CYS A 91 3.26 13.74 -8.45
N ALA A 92 2.59 13.19 -9.46
CA ALA A 92 1.50 13.80 -10.21
C ALA A 92 0.20 13.01 -9.93
N TRP A 93 -0.69 13.64 -9.16
CA TRP A 93 -1.90 13.01 -8.65
C TRP A 93 -3.13 13.69 -9.26
N THR A 94 -3.95 12.94 -9.99
CA THR A 94 -5.11 13.49 -10.72
C THR A 94 -6.42 12.89 -10.24
N ALA A 95 -7.37 13.78 -9.94
CA ALA A 95 -8.72 13.42 -9.53
C ALA A 95 -9.52 12.88 -10.73
N MET A 96 -10.01 11.63 -10.67
CA MET A 96 -10.84 11.03 -11.72
C MET A 96 -12.35 11.34 -11.56
N GLU A 97 -12.71 11.90 -10.42
CA GLU A 97 -14.04 12.31 -9.99
C GLU A 97 -13.89 13.48 -8.99
N ASN A 98 -15.00 14.06 -8.53
CA ASN A 98 -14.94 15.09 -7.49
C ASN A 98 -14.38 14.52 -6.17
N VAL A 99 -13.42 15.20 -5.56
CA VAL A 99 -12.71 14.79 -4.35
C VAL A 99 -12.87 15.87 -3.27
N ASN A 100 -13.36 15.48 -2.11
CA ASN A 100 -13.61 16.38 -0.99
C ASN A 100 -13.25 15.73 0.35
N ARG A 101 -13.45 16.45 1.46
CA ARG A 101 -13.20 15.91 2.81
C ARG A 101 -14.02 14.66 3.12
N GLN A 102 -15.26 14.56 2.63
CA GLN A 102 -16.15 13.44 2.95
C GLN A 102 -15.71 12.15 2.27
N ASN A 103 -15.22 12.20 1.03
CA ASN A 103 -14.76 11.01 0.30
C ASN A 103 -13.26 10.71 0.44
N GLY A 104 -12.57 11.44 1.34
CA GLY A 104 -11.20 11.14 1.74
C GLY A 104 -10.13 11.76 0.83
N CYS A 105 -10.22 13.07 0.61
CA CYS A 105 -9.17 13.88 -0.02
C CYS A 105 -7.79 13.71 0.62
N LEU A 106 -6.76 14.13 -0.13
CA LEU A 106 -5.40 14.24 0.40
C LEU A 106 -5.32 15.32 1.48
N VAL A 107 -4.49 15.05 2.48
CA VAL A 107 -4.12 16.00 3.53
C VAL A 107 -2.62 16.18 3.47
N VAL A 108 -2.15 17.42 3.41
CA VAL A 108 -0.72 17.75 3.34
C VAL A 108 -0.31 18.67 4.48
N LEU A 109 0.96 18.60 4.88
CA LEU A 109 1.59 19.55 5.81
C LEU A 109 2.53 20.47 5.01
N PRO A 110 2.11 21.70 4.66
CA PRO A 110 2.90 22.59 3.84
C PRO A 110 4.30 22.86 4.42
N GLY A 111 5.29 23.00 3.54
CA GLY A 111 6.68 23.28 3.91
C GLY A 111 7.50 22.07 4.38
N THR A 112 6.87 20.95 4.74
CA THR A 112 7.59 19.76 5.26
C THR A 112 8.52 19.10 4.25
N HIS A 113 8.32 19.33 2.95
CA HIS A 113 9.22 18.85 1.89
C HIS A 113 10.66 19.37 2.01
N LYS A 114 10.89 20.47 2.73
CA LYS A 114 12.22 21.04 3.01
C LYS A 114 12.97 20.33 4.15
N GLY A 115 12.28 19.43 4.86
CA GLY A 115 12.86 18.63 5.94
C GLY A 115 13.61 17.40 5.42
N THR A 116 13.90 16.48 6.33
CA THR A 116 14.54 15.20 6.02
C THR A 116 13.51 14.07 5.88
N LEU A 117 13.96 12.94 5.33
CA LEU A 117 13.21 11.69 5.41
C LEU A 117 13.09 11.25 6.88
N LYS A 118 11.85 11.06 7.35
CA LYS A 118 11.54 10.64 8.71
C LYS A 118 11.52 9.11 8.84
N GLU A 119 11.61 8.65 10.07
CA GLU A 119 11.39 7.23 10.39
C GLU A 119 9.91 6.87 10.18
N HIS A 120 9.69 5.77 9.45
CA HIS A 120 8.36 5.24 9.15
C HIS A 120 8.20 3.88 9.82
N VAL A 121 7.06 3.69 10.49
CA VAL A 121 6.70 2.46 11.20
C VAL A 121 5.27 2.07 10.83
N TYR A 122 4.89 0.81 11.07
CA TYR A 122 3.47 0.46 11.00
C TYR A 122 2.73 1.17 12.14
N PRO A 123 1.67 1.95 11.84
CA PRO A 123 0.87 2.58 12.88
C PRO A 123 0.20 1.53 13.77
N ASP A 124 0.20 1.79 15.08
CA ASP A 124 -0.55 0.99 16.05
C ASP A 124 -2.00 1.49 16.10
N TRP A 125 -2.81 1.05 15.13
CA TRP A 125 -4.21 1.47 14.98
C TRP A 125 -5.18 0.31 15.25
N GLU A 126 -6.20 0.57 16.07
CA GLU A 126 -7.35 -0.34 16.23
C GLU A 126 -7.99 -0.63 14.87
N GLY A 127 -8.17 -1.93 14.55
CA GLY A 127 -8.71 -2.39 13.27
C GLY A 127 -7.65 -2.71 12.20
N GLY A 128 -6.37 -2.48 12.49
CA GLY A 128 -5.25 -2.82 11.63
C GLY A 128 -4.95 -1.77 10.56
N VAL A 129 -3.77 -1.87 9.96
CA VAL A 129 -3.29 -0.97 8.91
C VAL A 129 -3.03 -1.78 7.66
N ASN A 130 -3.41 -1.21 6.50
CA ASN A 130 -3.09 -1.82 5.22
C ASN A 130 -1.60 -2.11 5.10
N LYS A 131 -1.26 -3.29 4.58
CA LYS A 131 0.15 -3.65 4.39
C LYS A 131 0.81 -2.65 3.45
N MET A 132 2.04 -2.25 3.77
CA MET A 132 2.77 -1.13 3.16
C MET A 132 2.21 0.27 3.45
N TYR A 133 1.33 0.47 4.43
CA TYR A 133 0.93 1.82 4.86
C TYR A 133 1.73 2.21 6.12
N HIS A 134 3.04 2.42 5.96
CA HIS A 134 3.87 2.92 7.05
C HIS A 134 3.58 4.40 7.28
N GLY A 135 3.39 4.77 8.54
CA GLY A 135 3.23 6.15 8.97
C GLY A 135 4.50 6.70 9.61
N ILE A 136 4.68 8.02 9.54
CA ILE A 136 5.74 8.70 10.26
C ILE A 136 5.49 8.57 11.76
N ARG A 137 6.50 8.12 12.51
CA ARG A 137 6.41 8.02 13.97
C ARG A 137 6.29 9.41 14.61
N ASP A 138 7.18 10.32 14.20
CA ASP A 138 7.39 11.59 14.87
C ASP A 138 7.21 12.76 13.88
N TYR A 139 5.99 13.28 13.77
CA TYR A 139 5.68 14.57 13.13
C TYR A 139 4.83 15.42 14.08
N ASP A 140 4.93 16.75 13.97
CA ASP A 140 4.14 17.66 14.82
C ASP A 140 2.65 17.57 14.46
N PRO A 141 1.77 17.06 15.36
CA PRO A 141 0.36 16.93 15.08
C PRO A 141 -0.34 18.29 14.94
N ASN A 142 0.23 19.36 15.50
CA ASN A 142 -0.28 20.74 15.46
C ASN A 142 0.16 21.50 14.20
N HIS A 143 1.04 20.91 13.38
CA HIS A 143 1.45 21.53 12.12
C HIS A 143 0.20 21.79 11.24
N PRO A 144 0.03 23.02 10.70
CA PRO A 144 -1.14 23.37 9.92
C PRO A 144 -1.37 22.41 8.73
N ARG A 145 -2.58 21.85 8.64
CA ARG A 145 -2.95 20.88 7.60
C ARG A 145 -3.77 21.55 6.52
N VAL A 146 -3.48 21.21 5.27
CA VAL A 146 -4.28 21.62 4.11
C VAL A 146 -4.95 20.39 3.53
N HIS A 147 -6.27 20.46 3.37
CA HIS A 147 -7.06 19.44 2.69
C HIS A 147 -7.21 19.83 1.22
N LEU A 148 -6.87 18.92 0.33
CA LEU A 148 -6.87 19.15 -1.11
C LEU A 148 -8.19 18.67 -1.71
N GLU A 149 -9.22 19.50 -1.64
CA GLU A 149 -10.46 19.28 -2.39
C GLU A 149 -10.23 19.64 -3.86
N MET A 150 -10.67 18.78 -4.77
CA MET A 150 -10.30 18.81 -6.17
C MET A 150 -11.49 18.40 -7.04
N GLU A 151 -11.73 19.11 -8.13
CA GLU A 151 -12.70 18.72 -9.13
C GLU A 151 -12.13 17.63 -10.05
N LYS A 152 -13.02 16.99 -10.82
CA LYS A 152 -12.60 15.98 -11.80
C LYS A 152 -11.64 16.60 -12.82
N GLY A 153 -10.46 16.00 -12.97
CA GLY A 153 -9.43 16.43 -13.90
C GLY A 153 -8.37 17.33 -13.27
N ASP A 154 -8.59 17.85 -12.06
CA ASP A 154 -7.57 18.58 -11.34
C ASP A 154 -6.37 17.68 -11.01
N THR A 155 -5.17 18.26 -11.09
CA THR A 155 -3.91 17.58 -10.79
C THR A 155 -3.14 18.35 -9.72
N VAL A 156 -2.67 17.65 -8.68
CA VAL A 156 -1.69 18.18 -7.74
C VAL A 156 -0.32 17.55 -7.98
N PHE A 157 0.71 18.39 -7.97
CA PHE A 157 2.10 17.97 -8.03
C PHE A 157 2.77 18.18 -6.67
N PHE A 158 3.47 17.17 -6.15
CA PHE A 158 4.15 17.31 -4.87
C PHE A 158 5.46 16.53 -4.76
N HIS A 159 6.34 17.04 -3.91
CA HIS A 159 7.67 16.52 -3.62
C HIS A 159 7.59 15.24 -2.76
N PRO A 160 8.44 14.22 -2.95
CA PRO A 160 8.34 12.94 -2.24
C PRO A 160 8.66 13.02 -0.73
N LEU A 161 9.25 14.14 -0.26
CA LEU A 161 9.40 14.44 1.18
C LEU A 161 8.22 15.22 1.78
N LEU A 162 7.23 15.64 0.99
CA LEU A 162 6.05 16.29 1.54
C LEU A 162 5.29 15.29 2.41
N ILE A 163 5.12 15.63 3.69
CA ILE A 163 4.33 14.81 4.60
C ILE A 163 2.86 14.94 4.19
N HIS A 164 2.28 13.81 3.79
CA HIS A 164 0.90 13.76 3.32
C HIS A 164 0.22 12.44 3.70
N GLY A 165 -1.11 12.42 3.68
CA GLY A 165 -1.94 11.25 3.93
C GLY A 165 -3.31 11.43 3.29
N SER A 166 -4.26 10.57 3.60
CA SER A 166 -5.64 10.72 3.12
C SER A 166 -6.67 10.43 4.21
N GLY A 167 -7.77 11.18 4.19
CA GLY A 167 -8.88 11.03 5.13
C GLY A 167 -9.65 9.73 4.95
N MET A 168 -10.66 9.50 5.79
CA MET A 168 -11.61 8.39 5.62
C MET A 168 -12.57 8.69 4.47
N ASN A 169 -13.09 7.65 3.80
CA ASN A 169 -14.15 7.82 2.81
C ASN A 169 -15.47 7.49 3.50
N GLN A 170 -16.21 8.52 3.89
CA GLN A 170 -17.49 8.38 4.59
C GLN A 170 -18.67 8.26 3.62
N THR A 171 -18.41 8.24 2.31
CA THR A 171 -19.44 8.12 1.28
C THR A 171 -19.69 6.64 0.94
N PRO A 172 -20.89 6.28 0.44
CA PRO A 172 -21.20 4.90 0.06
C PRO A 172 -20.49 4.44 -1.22
N GLY A 173 -19.90 5.37 -1.99
CA GLY A 173 -19.22 5.08 -3.25
C GLY A 173 -17.71 4.88 -3.09
N PHE A 174 -17.12 4.14 -4.03
CA PHE A 174 -15.67 4.13 -4.19
C PHE A 174 -15.18 5.42 -4.86
N ARG A 175 -14.19 6.06 -4.25
CA ARG A 175 -13.54 7.23 -4.85
C ARG A 175 -12.36 6.78 -5.71
N LYS A 176 -12.28 7.20 -6.96
CA LYS A 176 -11.22 6.85 -7.92
C LYS A 176 -10.22 7.99 -8.10
N PHE A 177 -8.96 7.64 -8.33
CA PHE A 177 -7.92 8.57 -8.77
C PHE A 177 -6.77 7.82 -9.41
N SER A 178 -6.03 8.56 -10.24
CA SER A 178 -4.77 8.10 -10.81
C SER A 178 -3.60 8.83 -10.14
N VAL A 179 -2.58 8.07 -9.76
CA VAL A 179 -1.30 8.56 -9.26
C VAL A 179 -0.22 8.11 -10.22
N LEU A 180 0.57 9.07 -10.66
CA LEU A 180 1.85 8.82 -11.29
C LEU A 180 2.94 9.32 -10.35
N ALA A 181 3.85 8.45 -9.95
CA ALA A 181 5.11 8.85 -9.33
C ALA A 181 6.19 8.90 -10.42
N ALA A 182 6.63 10.11 -10.76
CA ALA A 182 7.52 10.39 -11.87
C ALA A 182 8.90 10.91 -11.41
N VAL A 183 9.91 10.07 -11.65
CA VAL A 183 11.26 10.24 -12.25
C VAL A 183 12.36 11.20 -11.77
N GLU A 184 13.56 10.60 -11.71
CA GLU A 184 14.94 11.08 -11.96
C GLU A 184 15.32 11.34 -13.45
N SER A 185 16.12 12.37 -13.72
CA SER A 185 16.86 12.50 -14.99
C SER A 185 17.97 11.44 -15.10
N ALA A 186 17.74 10.35 -15.83
CA ALA A 186 18.78 9.40 -16.20
C ALA A 186 19.37 9.70 -17.59
N ALA A 187 20.36 10.61 -17.66
CA ALA A 187 21.51 10.58 -18.59
C ALA A 187 22.20 11.96 -18.68
N VAL A 188 23.48 12.01 -18.28
CA VAL A 188 24.43 12.97 -18.87
C VAL A 188 25.04 12.24 -20.07
N LYS A 189 25.03 12.85 -21.26
CA LYS A 189 25.72 12.30 -22.45
C LYS A 189 27.20 12.12 -22.13
N ASP A 190 27.79 11.01 -22.59
CA ASP A 190 29.25 10.80 -22.58
C ASP A 190 29.90 11.78 -23.58
N GLY A 191 30.15 13.00 -23.14
CA GLY A 191 30.92 13.98 -23.89
C GLY A 191 32.41 13.64 -23.83
N LYS A 192 32.99 13.24 -24.95
CA LYS A 192 34.44 13.29 -25.16
C LYS A 192 34.86 14.73 -25.42
N GLU A 193 35.04 15.53 -24.38
CA GLU A 193 35.81 16.77 -24.50
C GLU A 193 36.89 16.81 -23.41
N LYS A 194 38.14 16.88 -23.89
CA LYS A 194 39.31 17.22 -23.10
C LYS A 194 39.28 18.74 -22.95
N ASP A 195 39.20 19.25 -21.73
CA ASP A 195 39.75 20.57 -21.43
C ASP A 195 40.20 20.69 -19.97
N ASN A 196 41.35 21.34 -19.82
CA ASN A 196 42.18 21.43 -18.63
C ASN A 196 41.60 22.37 -17.55
N GLU A 197 41.80 21.95 -16.30
CA GLU A 197 41.97 22.72 -15.06
C GLU A 197 41.18 24.04 -14.85
N ARG A 198 40.25 24.00 -13.87
CA ARG A 198 40.34 24.82 -12.65
C ARG A 198 39.51 24.19 -11.52
N GLN A 199 40.15 24.11 -10.36
CA GLN A 199 39.72 23.38 -9.18
C GLN A 199 38.70 24.23 -8.40
N GLU A 200 37.46 23.78 -8.33
CA GLU A 200 36.52 24.20 -7.29
C GLU A 200 35.77 22.95 -6.80
N SER A 201 35.92 22.68 -5.50
CA SER A 201 35.56 21.45 -4.81
C SER A 201 34.05 21.27 -4.70
N SER A 202 33.42 20.76 -5.75
CA SER A 202 32.07 20.21 -5.74
C SER A 202 31.87 19.53 -7.08
N LYS A 203 31.86 18.20 -7.13
CA LYS A 203 31.16 17.36 -8.13
C LYS A 203 31.77 15.97 -8.17
N LYS A 204 30.97 14.99 -7.74
CA LYS A 204 30.72 13.74 -8.47
C LYS A 204 29.47 13.12 -7.87
N VAL A 205 28.32 13.68 -8.27
CA VAL A 205 26.99 13.15 -7.98
C VAL A 205 26.34 12.81 -9.30
N PHE A 206 26.94 11.90 -10.07
CA PHE A 206 26.33 11.35 -11.29
C PHE A 206 26.82 9.91 -11.48
N MET A 207 25.88 9.00 -11.70
CA MET A 207 26.16 7.65 -12.18
C MET A 207 25.98 7.64 -13.71
N PRO A 208 26.95 7.13 -14.48
CA PRO A 208 26.83 7.00 -15.94
C PRO A 208 25.58 6.22 -16.37
N ALA A 209 24.99 6.56 -17.51
CA ALA A 209 23.81 5.88 -18.05
C ALA A 209 24.06 4.38 -18.33
N THR A 210 25.29 4.03 -18.68
CA THR A 210 25.76 2.65 -18.81
C THR A 210 25.75 1.89 -17.48
N ASP A 211 26.04 2.57 -16.37
CA ASP A 211 26.01 2.01 -15.01
C ASP A 211 24.58 1.88 -14.46
N ALA A 212 23.68 2.81 -14.79
CA ALA A 212 22.25 2.67 -14.50
C ALA A 212 21.63 1.45 -15.23
N SER A 213 21.96 1.30 -16.52
CA SER A 213 21.53 0.15 -17.32
C SER A 213 22.14 -1.17 -16.81
N ASN A 214 23.41 -1.16 -16.39
CA ASN A 214 24.07 -2.32 -15.79
C ASN A 214 23.56 -2.65 -14.37
N PHE A 215 23.04 -1.69 -13.62
CA PHE A 215 22.41 -1.90 -12.31
C PHE A 215 21.14 -2.77 -12.41
N PHE A 216 20.30 -2.53 -13.42
CA PHE A 216 19.13 -3.40 -13.69
C PHE A 216 19.54 -4.81 -14.13
N LYS A 217 20.67 -4.95 -14.85
CA LYS A 217 21.25 -6.27 -15.22
C LYS A 217 21.90 -7.00 -14.04
N ARG A 218 22.43 -6.27 -13.04
CA ARG A 218 23.06 -6.83 -11.83
C ARG A 218 22.08 -7.31 -10.75
N ARG A 219 20.76 -7.24 -10.98
CA ARG A 219 19.75 -7.96 -10.17
C ARG A 219 20.03 -9.48 -10.06
N GLY A 220 20.95 -10.04 -10.84
CA GLY A 220 21.42 -11.43 -10.73
C GLY A 220 22.64 -11.70 -9.82
N ARG A 221 23.46 -10.73 -9.42
CA ARG A 221 24.68 -10.99 -8.60
C ARG A 221 25.00 -9.82 -7.65
N ARG A 222 24.79 -10.04 -6.34
CA ARG A 222 25.00 -9.07 -5.25
C ARG A 222 26.49 -8.79 -4.97
N SER A 223 26.83 -7.53 -4.71
CA SER A 223 28.10 -7.10 -4.07
C SER A 223 28.04 -7.26 -2.53
N PRO A 224 29.19 -7.28 -1.82
CA PRO A 224 29.23 -7.47 -0.37
C PRO A 224 28.57 -6.30 0.37
N LYS A 225 27.74 -6.62 1.36
CA LYS A 225 26.91 -5.67 2.13
C LYS A 225 27.72 -4.95 3.21
N SER A 226 27.40 -3.69 3.48
CA SER A 226 27.97 -2.98 4.64
C SER A 226 27.45 -3.57 5.96
N TYR A 227 28.18 -3.40 7.07
CA TYR A 227 27.80 -3.95 8.38
C TYR A 227 26.44 -3.44 8.86
N THR A 228 26.12 -2.17 8.58
CA THR A 228 24.82 -1.58 8.92
C THR A 228 23.69 -2.15 8.06
N GLU A 229 23.93 -2.39 6.77
CA GLU A 229 23.01 -3.10 5.88
C GLU A 229 22.81 -4.56 6.31
N TYR A 230 23.88 -5.22 6.78
CA TYR A 230 23.81 -6.59 7.31
C TYR A 230 22.92 -6.66 8.55
N VAL A 231 23.10 -5.74 9.50
CA VAL A 231 22.27 -5.69 10.72
C VAL A 231 20.82 -5.35 10.39
N ALA A 232 20.58 -4.41 9.47
CA ALA A 232 19.22 -4.06 9.04
C ALA A 232 18.52 -5.22 8.34
N GLU A 233 19.21 -5.89 7.41
CA GLU A 233 18.65 -7.06 6.73
C GLU A 233 18.45 -8.25 7.66
N HIS A 234 19.38 -8.51 8.60
CA HIS A 234 19.23 -9.61 9.55
C HIS A 234 18.02 -9.39 10.44
N LYS A 235 17.79 -8.15 10.91
CA LYS A 235 16.56 -7.78 11.62
C LYS A 235 15.32 -7.94 10.75
N MET A 236 15.38 -7.55 9.48
CA MET A 236 14.26 -7.74 8.55
C MET A 236 13.97 -9.21 8.24
N GLN A 237 15.01 -10.06 8.15
CA GLN A 237 14.89 -11.49 7.90
C GLN A 237 14.32 -12.23 9.11
N LEU A 238 14.80 -11.93 10.32
CA LEU A 238 14.23 -12.46 11.57
C LEU A 238 12.75 -12.07 11.67
N ALA A 239 12.42 -10.79 11.48
CA ALA A 239 11.03 -10.34 11.49
C ALA A 239 10.20 -10.97 10.36
N ALA A 240 10.77 -11.26 9.19
CA ALA A 240 10.07 -11.96 8.11
C ALA A 240 9.87 -13.45 8.40
N SER A 241 10.80 -14.08 9.13
CA SER A 241 10.71 -15.47 9.57
C SER A 241 9.67 -15.64 10.66
N GLU A 242 9.64 -14.73 11.64
CA GLU A 242 8.62 -14.68 12.70
C GLU A 242 7.23 -14.48 12.08
N ARG A 243 7.06 -13.49 11.20
CA ARG A 243 5.78 -13.28 10.46
C ARG A 243 5.34 -14.49 9.62
N ARG A 244 6.29 -15.23 9.06
CA ARG A 244 5.98 -16.44 8.28
C ARG A 244 5.53 -17.57 9.20
N ARG A 245 6.16 -17.71 10.37
CA ARG A 245 5.75 -18.67 11.39
C ARG A 245 4.36 -18.34 11.92
N GLU A 246 4.11 -17.09 12.30
CA GLU A 246 2.80 -16.60 12.73
C GLU A 246 1.72 -16.89 11.68
N TYR A 247 1.99 -16.59 10.40
CA TYR A 247 1.06 -16.91 9.31
C TYR A 247 0.75 -18.41 9.21
N TYR A 248 1.75 -19.29 9.37
CA TYR A 248 1.52 -20.73 9.30
C TYR A 248 0.84 -21.28 10.55
N GLU A 249 1.09 -20.69 11.72
CA GLU A 249 0.36 -20.99 12.95
C GLU A 249 -1.12 -20.56 12.80
N GLU A 250 -1.40 -19.35 12.32
CA GLU A 250 -2.77 -18.88 12.05
C GLU A 250 -3.51 -19.77 11.02
N GLN A 251 -2.87 -20.13 9.90
CA GLN A 251 -3.49 -21.00 8.90
C GLN A 251 -3.77 -22.41 9.44
N ARG A 252 -2.91 -22.89 10.34
CA ARG A 252 -3.10 -24.19 10.98
C ARG A 252 -4.26 -24.13 11.98
N ASP A 253 -4.31 -23.09 12.80
CA ASP A 253 -5.39 -22.88 13.78
C ASP A 253 -6.74 -22.70 13.07
N GLU A 254 -6.79 -21.94 11.95
CA GLU A 254 -7.99 -21.81 11.11
C GLU A 254 -8.46 -23.16 10.56
N TYR A 255 -7.53 -24.00 10.10
CA TYR A 255 -7.84 -25.33 9.58
C TYR A 255 -8.31 -26.30 10.68
N GLU A 256 -7.65 -26.30 11.84
CA GLU A 256 -8.05 -27.11 13.00
C GLU A 256 -9.44 -26.71 13.50
N ASN A 257 -9.72 -25.40 13.61
CA ASN A 257 -11.05 -24.87 13.95
C ASN A 257 -12.12 -25.29 12.94
N HIS A 258 -11.86 -25.16 11.64
CA HIS A 258 -12.81 -25.57 10.59
C HIS A 258 -13.10 -27.08 10.64
N LEU A 259 -12.09 -27.92 10.93
CA LEU A 259 -12.30 -29.35 11.11
C LEU A 259 -13.14 -29.68 12.36
N GLU A 260 -12.95 -28.95 13.45
CA GLU A 260 -13.78 -29.09 14.65
C GLU A 260 -15.23 -28.66 14.41
N GLU A 261 -15.44 -27.52 13.74
CA GLU A 261 -16.77 -27.02 13.36
C GLU A 261 -17.51 -28.04 12.50
N ASN A 262 -16.88 -28.57 11.45
CA ASN A 262 -17.51 -29.60 10.60
C ASN A 262 -17.86 -30.86 11.38
N ARG A 263 -17.01 -31.28 12.32
CA ARG A 263 -17.26 -32.46 13.15
C ARG A 263 -18.44 -32.23 14.09
N ASN A 264 -18.53 -31.05 14.68
CA ASN A 264 -19.65 -30.65 15.54
C ASN A 264 -20.96 -30.57 14.73
N GLU A 265 -20.94 -29.96 13.54
CA GLU A 265 -22.12 -29.91 12.67
C GLU A 265 -22.61 -31.31 12.24
N GLN A 266 -21.68 -32.23 11.98
CA GLN A 266 -22.04 -33.60 11.61
C GLN A 266 -22.57 -34.38 12.82
N TYR A 267 -22.03 -34.12 14.02
CA TYR A 267 -22.55 -34.68 15.26
C TYR A 267 -23.97 -34.19 15.54
N GLU A 268 -24.22 -32.88 15.44
CA GLU A 268 -25.55 -32.30 15.67
C GLU A 268 -26.56 -32.79 14.61
N ARG A 269 -26.20 -32.84 13.33
CA ARG A 269 -27.08 -33.42 12.29
C ARG A 269 -27.46 -34.87 12.57
N ASN A 270 -26.50 -35.68 13.01
CA ASN A 270 -26.77 -37.07 13.36
C ASN A 270 -27.65 -37.18 14.60
N ARG A 271 -27.45 -36.29 15.57
CA ARG A 271 -28.27 -36.21 16.79
C ARG A 271 -29.70 -35.80 16.47
N GLU A 272 -29.90 -34.74 15.71
CA GLU A 272 -31.21 -34.26 15.26
C GLU A 272 -31.96 -35.33 14.45
N ASN A 273 -31.29 -36.00 13.51
CA ASN A 273 -31.88 -37.12 12.78
C ASN A 273 -32.30 -38.26 13.72
N ALA A 274 -31.48 -38.59 14.71
CA ALA A 274 -31.82 -39.64 15.69
C ALA A 274 -32.93 -39.22 16.66
N GLU A 275 -33.10 -37.93 16.94
CA GLU A 275 -34.20 -37.38 17.73
C GLU A 275 -35.49 -37.36 16.91
N GLN A 276 -35.47 -36.91 15.65
CA GLN A 276 -36.62 -36.95 14.73
C GLN A 276 -37.11 -38.38 14.49
N TRP A 277 -36.19 -39.33 14.27
CA TRP A 277 -36.56 -40.74 14.07
C TRP A 277 -37.21 -41.33 15.32
N ARG A 278 -36.71 -40.95 16.51
CA ARG A 278 -37.32 -41.35 17.79
C ARG A 278 -38.70 -40.76 17.99
N GLU A 279 -38.91 -39.49 17.62
CA GLU A 279 -40.21 -38.82 17.71
C GLU A 279 -41.23 -39.42 16.75
N TYR A 280 -40.84 -39.69 15.50
CA TYR A 280 -41.72 -40.31 14.49
C TYR A 280 -42.18 -41.72 14.88
N HIS A 281 -41.32 -42.48 15.56
CA HIS A 281 -41.62 -43.84 16.03
C HIS A 281 -42.11 -43.91 17.48
N TYR A 282 -42.39 -42.76 18.11
CA TYR A 282 -42.92 -42.71 19.47
C TYR A 282 -44.43 -42.98 19.47
N ASP A 283 -44.82 -44.18 19.89
CA ASP A 283 -46.21 -44.65 19.96
C ASP A 283 -46.95 -44.22 21.25
N GLY A 284 -46.29 -43.43 22.10
CA GLY A 284 -46.84 -42.90 23.35
C GLY A 284 -47.03 -43.93 24.47
N LEU A 285 -46.61 -45.19 24.26
CA LEU A 285 -46.96 -46.31 25.15
C LEU A 285 -45.81 -46.78 26.06
N TYR A 286 -44.61 -46.19 25.96
CA TYR A 286 -43.47 -46.51 26.84
C TYR A 286 -42.75 -45.25 27.37
N PRO A 287 -42.17 -45.29 28.60
CA PRO A 287 -41.59 -44.11 29.23
C PRO A 287 -40.25 -43.71 28.61
N GLN A 288 -39.96 -42.39 28.60
CA GLN A 288 -38.66 -41.84 28.19
C GLN A 288 -37.54 -42.40 29.07
N TYR A 289 -36.55 -43.05 28.45
CA TYR A 289 -35.35 -43.49 29.15
C TYR A 289 -34.57 -42.28 29.70
N PRO A 290 -34.07 -42.33 30.94
CA PRO A 290 -33.42 -41.18 31.56
C PRO A 290 -32.08 -40.87 30.87
N HIS A 291 -31.85 -39.58 30.60
CA HIS A 291 -30.58 -39.06 30.12
C HIS A 291 -29.44 -39.46 31.07
N HIS A 292 -28.57 -40.37 30.63
CA HIS A 292 -27.27 -40.56 31.27
C HIS A 292 -26.38 -39.35 30.95
N ARG A 293 -26.22 -38.44 31.91
CA ARG A 293 -25.10 -37.48 31.93
C ARG A 293 -23.80 -38.26 32.20
N PRO A 294 -22.72 -38.05 31.42
CA PRO A 294 -21.39 -38.34 31.90
C PRO A 294 -20.91 -37.22 32.83
N TYR A 295 -20.17 -37.62 33.87
CA TYR A 295 -19.43 -36.78 34.82
C TYR A 295 -18.25 -36.07 34.17
#